data_AF-A0A829HAZ5-F1
#
_entry.id   AF-A0A829HAZ5-F1
#
_cell.length_a   1.000
_cell.length_b   1.000
_cell.length_c   1.000
_cell.angle_alpha   90.00
_cell.angle_beta   90.00
_cell.angle_gamma   90.00
#
_symmetry.space_group_name_H-M   'P 1'
#
loop_
_entity.id
_entity.type
_entity.pdbx_description
1 polymer ?
#
loop_
_entity_poly.entity_id
_entity_poly.type
_entity_poly.pdbx_seq_one_letter_code
_entity_poly.pdbx_strand_id
1 'polypeptide(L)'
;SNTVAWMFVSPDQKEALLFTFVILGAVQPEPHITKLAGLDPQQTYVETDTNKMYGGDELMQLGLYTTPVQTSDYTAQVHYFKDKD
;
A
#
# COMPACT_ATOMS: atom_id res chain seq x y z
N SER A 1 -3.07 -5.38 16.95
CA SER A 1 -3.08 -5.63 15.50
C SER A 1 -1.96 -6.59 15.15
N ASN A 2 -2.16 -7.53 14.22
CA ASN A 2 -1.10 -8.40 13.69
C ASN A 2 -0.36 -7.78 12.48
N THR A 3 -0.86 -6.62 12.02
CA THR A 3 -0.29 -5.85 10.91
C THR A 3 0.12 -4.46 11.38
N VAL A 4 1.18 -3.95 10.76
CA VAL A 4 1.68 -2.58 10.95
C VAL A 4 1.93 -1.99 9.57
N ALA A 5 1.59 -0.72 9.39
CA ALA A 5 1.87 0.00 8.16
C ALA A 5 2.26 1.45 8.47
N TRP A 6 3.16 1.99 7.66
CA TRP A 6 3.42 3.42 7.61
C TRP A 6 3.78 3.82 6.18
N MET A 7 3.61 5.09 5.87
CA MET A 7 3.94 5.62 4.55
C MET A 7 4.59 6.99 4.64
N PHE A 8 5.37 7.31 3.60
CA PHE A 8 5.89 8.64 3.33
C PHE A 8 5.26 9.15 2.03
N VAL A 9 4.93 10.43 1.99
CA VAL A 9 4.44 11.12 0.80
C VAL A 9 5.34 12.32 0.55
N SER A 10 5.74 12.55 -0.70
CA SER A 10 6.51 13.73 -1.08
C SER A 10 5.69 15.01 -0.86
N PRO A 11 6.33 16.17 -0.61
CA PRO A 11 5.60 17.42 -0.36
C PRO A 11 4.67 17.86 -1.48
N ASP A 12 4.99 17.50 -2.72
CA ASP A 12 4.20 17.76 -3.94
C ASP A 12 3.18 16.66 -4.23
N GLN A 13 3.07 15.65 -3.36
CA GLN A 13 2.17 14.50 -3.50
C GLN A 13 2.41 13.66 -4.76
N LYS A 14 3.55 13.82 -5.46
CA LYS A 14 3.87 13.05 -6.67
C LYS A 14 4.44 11.66 -6.39
N GLU A 15 4.97 11.42 -5.21
CA GLU A 15 5.57 10.14 -4.85
C GLU A 15 5.08 9.68 -3.48
N ALA A 16 4.86 8.38 -3.34
CA ALA A 16 4.52 7.77 -2.05
C ALA A 16 5.21 6.43 -1.88
N LEU A 17 5.71 6.17 -0.67
CA LEU A 17 6.37 4.92 -0.29
C LEU A 17 5.64 4.32 0.91
N LEU A 18 4.97 3.19 0.70
CA LEU A 18 4.22 2.46 1.72
C LEU A 18 5.02 1.24 2.16
N PHE A 19 5.16 1.07 3.47
CA PHE A 19 5.66 -0.14 4.10
C PHE A 19 4.52 -0.84 4.83
N THR A 20 4.36 -2.14 4.60
CA THR A 20 3.42 -3.00 5.32
C THR A 20 4.14 -4.20 5.91
N PHE A 21 3.70 -4.63 7.10
CA PHE A 21 4.31 -5.72 7.85
C PHE A 21 3.23 -6.66 8.38
N VAL A 22 3.52 -7.96 8.35
CA VAL A 22 2.75 -9.00 9.03
C VAL A 22 3.65 -9.62 10.09
N ILE A 23 3.24 -9.56 11.36
CA ILE A 23 4.05 -10.04 12.49
C ILE A 23 4.04 -11.57 12.53
N LEU A 24 2.85 -12.17 12.59
CA LEU A 24 2.68 -13.62 12.56
C LEU A 24 1.97 -14.06 11.27
N GLY A 25 2.62 -14.94 10.51
CA GLY A 25 2.07 -15.52 9.30
C GLY A 25 0.88 -16.43 9.61
N ALA A 26 -0.04 -16.56 8.66
CA ALA A 26 -1.20 -17.44 8.80
C ALA A 26 -1.54 -18.12 7.48
N VAL A 27 -2.02 -19.37 7.56
CA VAL A 27 -2.45 -20.13 6.38
C VAL A 27 -3.80 -19.61 5.85
N GLN A 28 -4.68 -19.16 6.76
CA GLN A 28 -6.00 -18.63 6.43
C GLN A 28 -6.32 -17.38 7.28
N PRO A 29 -5.65 -16.24 7.03
CA PRO A 29 -5.96 -15.00 7.72
C PRO A 29 -7.28 -14.40 7.21
N GLU A 30 -7.88 -13.54 8.03
CA GLU A 30 -8.88 -12.61 7.52
C GLU A 30 -8.25 -11.65 6.50
N PRO A 31 -8.94 -11.31 5.39
CA PRO A 31 -8.43 -10.32 4.44
C PRO A 31 -8.14 -8.98 5.12
N HIS A 32 -6.93 -8.48 4.94
CA HIS A 32 -6.52 -7.19 5.47
C HIS A 32 -6.35 -6.16 4.35
N ILE A 33 -6.92 -4.97 4.56
CA ILE A 33 -6.85 -3.84 3.64
C ILE A 33 -6.09 -2.71 4.33
N THR A 34 -5.05 -2.20 3.66
CA THR A 34 -4.33 -0.99 4.08
C THR A 34 -4.81 0.20 3.26
N LYS A 35 -5.44 1.18 3.90
CA LYS A 35 -5.80 2.45 3.27
C LYS A 35 -4.64 3.44 3.38
N LEU A 36 -4.37 4.14 2.29
CA LEU A 36 -3.32 5.17 2.25
C LEU A 36 -3.87 6.51 2.75
N ALA A 37 -2.99 7.49 2.93
CA ALA A 37 -3.35 8.83 3.35
C ALA A 37 -2.38 9.87 2.77
N GLY A 38 -2.85 11.11 2.63
CA GLY A 38 -2.01 12.25 2.22
C GLY A 38 -1.70 12.33 0.72
N LEU A 39 -2.39 11.54 -0.10
CA LEU A 39 -2.29 11.59 -1.57
C LEU A 39 -3.22 12.67 -2.14
N ASP A 40 -2.95 13.09 -3.38
CA ASP A 40 -3.88 13.93 -4.14
C ASP A 40 -5.02 13.05 -4.68
N PRO A 41 -6.29 13.29 -4.30
CA PRO A 41 -7.42 12.48 -4.77
C PRO A 41 -7.67 12.58 -6.29
N GLN A 42 -7.12 13.58 -7.00
CA GLN A 42 -7.31 13.77 -8.43
C GLN A 42 -6.16 13.21 -9.29
N GLN A 43 -5.06 12.77 -8.66
CA GLN A 43 -3.91 12.20 -9.38
C GLN A 43 -4.05 10.68 -9.59
N THR A 44 -3.34 10.19 -10.61
CA THR A 44 -3.23 8.76 -10.89
C THR A 44 -1.82 8.28 -10.54
N TYR A 45 -1.73 7.36 -9.58
CA TYR A 45 -0.47 6.80 -9.13
C TYR A 45 -0.18 5.46 -9.82
N VAL A 46 1.03 5.33 -10.34
CA VAL A 46 1.59 4.10 -10.91
C VAL A 46 2.47 3.41 -9.86
N GLU A 47 2.14 2.17 -9.51
CA GLU A 47 3.02 1.32 -8.70
C GLU A 47 4.20 0.84 -9.56
N THR A 48 5.43 1.15 -9.15
CA THR A 48 6.62 0.95 -10.00
C THR A 48 6.89 -0.50 -10.35
N ASP A 49 6.58 -1.42 -9.45
CA ASP A 49 6.92 -2.84 -9.59
C ASP A 49 5.93 -3.58 -10.50
N THR A 50 4.68 -3.12 -10.54
CA THR A 50 3.59 -3.80 -11.27
C THR A 50 3.05 -3.01 -12.45
N ASN A 51 3.39 -1.72 -12.56
CA ASN A 51 2.80 -0.74 -13.48
C ASN A 51 1.27 -0.62 -13.36
N LYS A 52 0.68 -1.07 -12.24
CA LYS A 52 -0.74 -0.86 -11.98
C LYS A 52 -0.99 0.61 -11.65
N MET A 53 -2.10 1.12 -12.17
CA MET A 53 -2.56 2.49 -11.96
C MET A 53 -3.70 2.51 -10.95
N TYR A 54 -3.70 3.50 -10.07
CA TYR A 54 -4.70 3.71 -9.05
C TYR A 54 -5.03 5.21 -8.92
N GLY A 55 -6.29 5.56 -8.72
CA GLY A 55 -6.66 6.90 -8.26
C GLY A 55 -6.14 7.15 -6.85
N GLY A 56 -5.69 8.37 -6.56
CA GLY A 56 -5.31 8.74 -5.19
C GLY A 56 -6.49 8.62 -4.21
N ASP A 57 -7.70 8.92 -4.67
CA ASP A 57 -8.94 8.71 -3.93
C ASP A 57 -9.24 7.22 -3.68
N GLU A 58 -9.03 6.35 -4.68
CA GLU A 58 -9.17 4.90 -4.56
C GLU A 58 -8.19 4.32 -3.52
N LEU A 59 -6.92 4.73 -3.57
CA LEU A 59 -5.91 4.31 -2.59
C LEU A 59 -6.26 4.74 -1.16
N MET A 60 -6.87 5.92 -0.98
CA MET A 60 -7.26 6.43 0.32
C MET A 60 -8.60 5.86 0.83
N GLN A 61 -9.57 5.60 -0.04
CA GLN A 61 -10.91 5.16 0.34
C GLN A 61 -11.06 3.62 0.34
N LEU A 62 -10.52 2.96 -0.68
CA LEU A 62 -10.60 1.51 -0.89
C LEU A 62 -9.34 0.81 -0.35
N GLY A 63 -8.15 1.37 -0.59
CA GLY A 63 -6.88 0.82 -0.13
C GLY A 63 -6.42 -0.41 -0.91
N LEU A 64 -5.43 -1.11 -0.35
CA LEU A 64 -4.78 -2.28 -0.97
C LEU A 64 -4.93 -3.51 -0.09
N TYR A 65 -5.26 -4.65 -0.70
CA TYR A 65 -5.19 -5.94 -0.02
C TYR A 65 -3.75 -6.35 0.22
N THR A 66 -3.49 -6.92 1.40
CA THR A 66 -2.24 -7.63 1.68
C THR A 66 -2.19 -8.90 0.83
N THR A 67 -1.53 -8.84 -0.32
CA THR A 67 -1.40 -9.96 -1.25
C THR A 67 0.05 -10.10 -1.75
N PRO A 68 0.57 -11.34 -1.85
CA PRO A 68 -0.06 -12.61 -1.47
C PRO A 68 -0.28 -12.74 0.05
N VAL A 69 -1.10 -13.71 0.46
CA VAL A 69 -1.25 -14.07 1.88
C VAL A 69 0.12 -14.46 2.44
N GLN A 70 0.49 -13.82 3.55
CA GLN A 70 1.78 -14.05 4.19
C GLN A 70 1.68 -15.27 5.13
N THR A 71 2.33 -16.36 4.75
CA THR A 71 2.34 -17.62 5.52
C THR A 71 3.56 -17.76 6.44
N SER A 72 4.58 -16.90 6.27
CA SER A 72 5.76 -16.82 7.13
C SER A 72 5.64 -15.67 8.13
N ASP A 73 6.29 -15.80 9.27
CA ASP A 73 6.36 -14.75 10.28
C ASP A 73 7.29 -13.61 9.86
N TYR A 74 7.02 -12.41 10.37
CA TYR A 74 7.83 -11.20 10.23
C TYR A 74 8.12 -10.80 8.78
N THR A 75 7.10 -10.84 7.92
CA THR A 75 7.23 -10.44 6.52
C THR A 75 6.95 -8.95 6.32
N ALA A 76 7.54 -8.38 5.26
CA ALA A 76 7.36 -7.00 4.87
C ALA A 76 7.13 -6.88 3.37
N GLN A 77 6.31 -5.91 2.97
CA GLN A 77 6.17 -5.48 1.57
C GLN A 77 6.42 -3.97 1.49
N VAL A 78 7.02 -3.57 0.38
CA VAL A 78 7.26 -2.16 0.05
C VAL A 78 6.55 -1.88 -1.26
N HIS A 79 5.73 -0.84 -1.26
CA HIS A 79 5.04 -0.36 -2.45
C HIS A 79 5.51 1.06 -2.74
N TYR A 80 6.05 1.28 -3.94
CA TYR A 80 6.47 2.60 -4.39
C TYR A 80 5.54 3.09 -5.50
N PHE A 81 4.95 4.26 -5.28
CA PHE A 81 3.99 4.89 -6.16
C PHE A 81 4.56 6.19 -6.69
N LYS A 82 4.38 6.41 -7.99
CA LYS A 82 4.70 7.68 -8.65
C LYS A 82 3.47 8.18 -9.38
N ASP A 83 3.21 9.47 -9.33
CA ASP A 83 2.23 10.08 -10.21
C ASP A 83 2.59 9.78 -11.67
N LYS A 84 1.56 9.66 -12.49
CA LYS A 84 1.68 9.30 -13.89
C LYS A 84 2.34 10.41 -14.73
N ASP A 85 2.29 11.67 -14.26
CA ASP A 85 2.70 12.87 -15.00
C ASP A 85 4.03 13.53 -14.51
#